data_AF-A0A0C4EL18-F1
#
_entry.id   AF-A0A0C4EL18-F1
#
_cell.length_a   1.000
_cell.length_b   1.000
_cell.length_c   1.000
_cell.angle_alpha   90.00
_cell.angle_beta   90.00
_cell.angle_gamma   90.00
#
_symmetry.space_group_name_H-M   'P 1'
#
loop_
_entity.id
_entity.type
_entity.pdbx_description
1 polymer ?
#
loop_
_entity_poly.entity_id
_entity_poly.type
_entity_poly.pdbx_seq_one_letter_code
_entity_poly.pdbx_strand_id
1 'polypeptide(L)'
;LTLTFRRSYAKVCKCMCFTNYTIVPLYRPKDLSKPCLTCTKQFCLDQKLSICQDAKLGNTNLDTGTGDEGDIRTKCFQRDSTKDQVIVVSFIILTTILLISALVKERI
;
A
#
# COMPACT_ATOMS: atom_id res chain seq x y z
N LEU A 1 -26.00 -13.74 0.44
CA LEU A 1 -24.70 -13.76 -0.26
C LEU A 1 -23.73 -12.87 0.52
N THR A 2 -23.21 -13.37 1.64
CA THR A 2 -22.38 -12.57 2.56
C THR A 2 -20.95 -12.58 2.02
N LEU A 3 -20.64 -11.63 1.14
CA LEU A 3 -19.27 -11.42 0.65
C LEU A 3 -18.43 -10.88 1.81
N THR A 4 -17.95 -11.76 2.68
CA THR A 4 -16.84 -11.46 3.58
C THR A 4 -15.59 -11.25 2.73
N PHE A 5 -15.48 -10.05 2.15
CA PHE A 5 -14.24 -9.56 1.58
C PHE A 5 -13.27 -9.41 2.75
N ARG A 6 -12.48 -10.46 3.02
CA ARG A 6 -11.35 -10.36 3.94
C ARG A 6 -10.43 -9.30 3.36
N ARG A 7 -10.60 -8.07 3.85
CA ARG A 7 -9.76 -6.94 3.50
C ARG A 7 -8.43 -7.13 4.21
N SER A 8 -7.61 -8.02 3.68
CA SER A 8 -6.21 -8.10 4.07
C SER A 8 -5.57 -6.85 3.51
N TYR A 9 -5.59 -5.78 4.31
CA TYR A 9 -4.97 -4.51 4.00
C TYR A 9 -3.45 -4.72 4.03
N ALA A 10 -2.92 -5.42 3.03
CA ALA A 10 -1.50 -5.65 2.89
C ALA A 10 -0.86 -4.30 2.57
N LYS A 11 -0.42 -3.61 3.61
CA LYS A 11 0.34 -2.38 3.50
C LYS A 11 1.75 -2.77 3.07
N VAL A 12 2.21 -2.16 1.99
CA VAL A 12 3.53 -2.41 1.42
C VAL A 12 4.39 -1.16 1.63
N CYS A 13 5.61 -1.37 2.09
CA CYS A 13 6.62 -0.32 2.25
C CYS A 13 7.52 -0.36 1.02
N LYS A 14 7.56 0.72 0.24
CA LYS A 14 8.51 0.91 -0.84
C LYS A 14 9.76 1.57 -0.25
N CYS A 15 10.86 0.82 -0.18
CA CYS A 15 12.17 1.36 0.16
C CYS A 15 12.88 1.73 -1.14
N MET A 16 13.28 2.99 -1.28
CA MET A 16 14.03 3.51 -2.41
C MET A 16 15.44 3.81 -1.90
N CYS A 17 16.45 3.18 -2.50
CA CYS A 17 17.86 3.35 -2.16
C CYS A 17 18.62 3.73 -3.43
N PHE A 18 19.25 4.90 -3.44
CA PHE A 18 19.84 5.50 -4.65
C PHE A 18 18.81 5.57 -5.80
N THR A 19 19.10 4.96 -6.95
CA THR A 19 18.20 4.89 -8.13
C THR A 19 17.32 3.63 -8.14
N ASN A 20 17.51 2.71 -7.19
CA ASN A 20 16.79 1.43 -7.14
C ASN A 20 15.70 1.45 -6.06
N TYR A 21 14.70 0.58 -6.22
CA TYR A 21 13.65 0.42 -5.24
C TYR A 21 13.26 -1.03 -5.04
N THR A 22 12.80 -1.33 -3.83
CA THR A 22 12.25 -2.63 -3.46
C THR A 22 10.94 -2.43 -2.70
N ILE A 23 10.08 -3.44 -2.74
CA ILE A 23 8.75 -3.39 -2.13
C ILE A 23 8.67 -4.49 -1.10
N VAL A 24 8.55 -4.11 0.17
CA VAL A 24 8.52 -5.03 1.31
C VAL A 24 7.13 -5.06 1.94
N PRO A 25 6.50 -6.23 2.10
CA PRO A 25 5.24 -6.36 2.81
C PRO A 25 5.41 -6.17 4.33
N LEU A 26 4.48 -5.43 4.95
CA LEU A 26 4.48 -5.23 6.40
C LEU A 26 3.64 -6.32 7.08
N TYR A 27 4.29 -7.40 7.52
CA TYR A 27 3.62 -8.52 8.19
C TYR A 27 3.28 -8.27 9.66
N ARG A 28 4.04 -7.41 10.35
CA ARG A 28 3.89 -7.18 11.79
C ARG A 28 4.02 -5.69 12.13
N PRO A 29 2.97 -4.88 11.90
CA PRO A 29 3.01 -3.47 12.26
C PRO A 29 2.98 -3.29 13.78
N LYS A 30 3.71 -2.31 14.31
CA LYS A 30 3.65 -1.93 15.74
C LYS A 30 2.26 -1.46 16.17
N ASP A 31 1.55 -0.81 15.24
CA ASP A 31 0.18 -0.33 15.42
C ASP A 31 -0.71 -0.83 14.27
N LEU A 32 -1.73 -1.63 14.59
CA LEU A 32 -2.70 -2.12 13.60
C LEU A 32 -3.50 -0.98 12.94
N SER A 33 -3.73 0.13 13.66
CA SER A 33 -4.46 1.29 13.14
C SER A 33 -3.60 2.16 12.23
N LYS A 34 -2.27 2.17 12.41
CA LYS A 34 -1.33 3.00 11.65
C LYS A 34 -0.10 2.19 11.18
N PRO A 35 -0.28 1.15 10.37
CA PRO A 35 0.81 0.26 9.96
C PRO A 35 1.89 0.96 9.11
N CYS A 36 1.57 2.09 8.47
CA CYS A 36 2.58 2.90 7.76
C CYS A 36 3.64 3.51 8.68
N LEU A 37 3.37 3.66 9.99
CA LEU A 37 4.38 4.11 10.95
C LEU A 37 5.51 3.09 11.14
N THR A 38 5.28 1.83 10.77
CA THR A 38 6.32 0.79 10.78
C THR A 38 7.28 0.94 9.59
N CYS A 39 6.85 1.59 8.49
CA CYS A 39 7.68 1.86 7.31
C CYS A 39 8.62 3.05 7.59
N THR A 40 9.74 2.76 8.25
CA THR A 40 10.79 3.74 8.58
C THR A 40 12.08 3.42 7.83
N LYS A 41 13.02 4.37 7.76
CA LYS A 41 14.36 4.14 7.18
C LYS A 41 15.07 2.97 7.87
N GLN A 42 14.92 2.82 9.19
CA GLN A 42 15.49 1.71 9.94
C GLN A 42 14.87 0.36 9.58
N PHE A 43 13.57 0.31 9.30
CA PHE A 43 12.93 -0.92 8.83
C PHE A 43 13.55 -1.41 7.51
N CYS A 44 13.80 -0.51 6.56
CA CYS A 44 14.43 -0.88 5.29
C CYS A 44 15.88 -1.37 5.46
N LEU A 45 16.63 -0.83 6.41
CA LEU A 45 17.99 -1.31 6.74
C LEU A 45 17.95 -2.68 7.44
N ASP A 46 17.01 -2.89 8.34
CA ASP A 46 16.84 -4.16 9.07
C ASP A 46 16.51 -5.34 8.15
N GLN A 47 15.80 -5.07 7.04
CA GLN A 47 15.54 -6.06 5.99
C GLN A 47 16.79 -6.48 5.20
N LYS A 48 17.97 -5.90 5.48
CA LYS A 48 19.27 -6.22 4.85
C LYS A 48 19.19 -6.31 3.32
N LEU A 49 18.53 -5.31 2.71
CA LEU A 49 18.42 -5.22 1.26
C LEU A 49 19.78 -4.87 0.66
N SER A 50 20.24 -5.67 -0.31
CA SER A 50 21.53 -5.47 -1.00
C SER A 50 21.63 -4.09 -1.65
N ILE A 51 20.50 -3.53 -2.10
CA ILE A 51 20.42 -2.19 -2.69
C ILE A 51 20.69 -1.03 -1.70
N CYS A 52 20.70 -1.30 -0.39
CA CYS A 52 20.87 -0.28 0.67
C CYS A 52 22.09 -0.55 1.56
N GLN A 53 22.99 -1.48 1.18
CA GLN A 53 24.13 -1.91 2.01
C GLN A 53 25.15 -0.78 2.25
N ASP A 54 25.37 0.06 1.25
CA ASP A 54 26.32 1.18 1.30
C ASP A 54 25.65 2.51 1.68
N ALA A 55 24.33 2.51 1.88
CA ALA A 55 23.57 3.71 2.15
C ALA A 55 23.69 4.11 3.63
N LYS A 56 24.30 5.26 3.90
CA LYS A 56 24.37 5.82 5.26
C LYS A 56 23.06 6.54 5.59
N LEU A 57 22.63 6.43 6.86
CA LEU A 57 21.59 7.28 7.40
C LEU A 57 22.17 8.70 7.45
N GLY A 58 21.92 9.50 6.40
CA GLY A 58 22.41 10.87 6.31
C GLY A 58 22.12 11.62 7.61
N ASN A 59 23.16 12.24 8.17
CA ASN A 59 23.09 13.03 9.39
C ASN A 59 22.01 14.10 9.25
N THR A 60 21.08 14.09 10.19
CA THR A 60 20.01 15.06 10.37
C THR A 60 20.56 16.49 10.33
N ASN A 61 20.26 17.23 9.26
CA ASN A 61 20.07 18.66 9.40
C ASN A 61 18.59 18.88 9.69
N LEU A 62 18.31 19.62 10.76
CA LEU A 62 16.98 19.81 11.35
C LEU A 62 16.12 20.82 10.56
N ASP A 63 16.51 21.21 9.34
CA ASP A 63 15.91 22.34 8.62
C ASP A 63 15.27 21.99 7.27
N THR A 64 15.32 20.74 6.82
CA THR A 64 14.64 20.35 5.56
C THR A 64 13.39 19.52 5.89
N GLY A 65 12.23 20.20 5.98
CA GLY A 65 10.91 19.61 6.20
C GLY A 65 10.40 18.67 5.08
N THR A 66 11.29 18.27 4.17
CA THR A 66 11.05 17.34 3.08
C THR A 66 12.01 16.19 3.29
N GLY A 67 11.51 14.97 3.47
CA GLY A 67 12.29 13.76 3.76
C GLY A 67 13.19 13.28 2.61
N ASP A 68 13.98 14.19 2.06
CA ASP A 68 14.83 14.05 0.87
C ASP A 68 16.32 14.19 1.19
N GLU A 69 16.68 14.20 2.47
CA GLU A 69 18.09 14.16 2.91
C GLU A 69 18.49 12.72 3.26
N GLY A 70 19.23 12.11 2.33
CA GLY A 70 19.82 10.77 2.43
C GLY A 70 19.45 9.85 1.26
N ASP A 71 20.34 8.88 0.97
CA ASP A 71 20.20 7.91 -0.12
C ASP A 71 18.99 6.96 0.04
N ILE A 72 18.33 6.98 1.20
CA ILE A 72 17.21 6.10 1.56
C ILE A 72 15.92 6.91 1.71
N ARG A 73 14.95 6.67 0.83
CA ARG A 73 13.59 7.22 0.90
C ARG A 73 12.56 6.10 1.10
N THR A 74 11.57 6.32 1.95
CA THR A 74 10.51 5.34 2.23
C THR A 74 9.15 5.87 1.84
N LYS A 75 8.35 5.07 1.14
CA LYS A 75 6.95 5.38 0.83
C LYS A 75 6.05 4.22 1.24
N CYS A 76 5.03 4.50 2.03
CA CYS A 76 4.01 3.51 2.36
C CYS A 76 2.93 3.51 1.28
N PHE A 77 2.61 2.34 0.72
CA PHE A 77 1.53 2.13 -0.20
C PHE A 77 0.46 1.24 0.43
N GLN A 78 -0.80 1.61 0.28
CA GLN A 78 -1.93 0.69 0.44
C GLN A 78 -2.21 0.07 -0.92
N ARG A 79 -1.93 -1.23 -1.09
CA ARG A 79 -2.26 -1.93 -2.35
C ARG A 79 -3.76 -1.96 -2.61
N ASP A 80 -4.59 -1.92 -1.56
CA ASP A 80 -6.04 -1.81 -1.66
C ASP A 80 -6.52 -0.41 -1.28
N SER A 81 -6.46 0.52 -2.22
CA SER A 81 -7.18 1.78 -2.05
C SER A 81 -8.68 1.50 -2.01
N THR A 82 -9.37 2.02 -0.99
CA THR A 82 -10.85 2.01 -0.91
C THR A 82 -11.48 2.54 -2.18
N LYS A 83 -10.83 3.50 -2.82
CA LYS A 83 -11.30 4.15 -4.02
C LYS A 83 -11.39 3.17 -5.19
N ASP A 84 -10.32 2.43 -5.45
CA ASP A 84 -10.26 1.41 -6.51
C ASP A 84 -11.24 0.27 -6.26
N GLN A 85 -11.36 -0.18 -5.01
CA GLN A 85 -12.32 -1.21 -4.63
C GLN A 85 -13.77 -0.75 -4.84
N VAL A 86 -14.11 0.48 -4.47
CA VAL A 86 -15.47 1.03 -4.64
C VAL A 86 -15.84 1.16 -6.11
N ILE A 87 -14.90 1.55 -6.96
CA ILE A 87 -15.14 1.68 -8.42
C ILE A 87 -15.46 0.31 -9.04
N VAL A 88 -14.70 -0.73 -8.71
CA VAL A 88 -14.94 -2.07 -9.28
C VAL A 88 -16.26 -2.64 -8.77
N VAL A 89 -16.53 -2.51 -7.47
CA VAL A 89 -17.76 -3.05 -6.87
C VAL A 89 -19.00 -2.35 -7.41
N SER A 90 -18.97 -1.03 -7.62
CA SER A 90 -20.10 -0.31 -8.19
C SER A 90 -20.42 -0.79 -9.60
N PHE A 91 -19.41 -1.03 -10.43
CA PHE A 91 -19.60 -1.54 -11.79
C PHE A 91 -20.24 -2.93 -11.79
N ILE A 92 -19.79 -3.84 -10.91
CA ILE A 92 -20.37 -5.18 -10.75
C ILE A 92 -21.84 -5.10 -10.32
N ILE A 93 -22.17 -4.21 -9.38
CA ILE A 93 -23.55 -4.04 -8.91
C ILE A 93 -24.43 -3.52 -10.06
N LEU A 94 -23.98 -2.51 -10.80
CA LEU A 94 -24.73 -1.95 -11.92
C LEU A 94 -25.00 -2.97 -13.02
N THR A 95 -23.97 -3.72 -13.43
CA THR A 95 -24.14 -4.76 -14.47
C THR A 95 -25.05 -5.89 -13.99
N THR A 96 -24.96 -6.29 -12.73
CA THR A 96 -25.83 -7.32 -12.15
C THR A 96 -27.30 -6.86 -12.13
N ILE A 97 -27.57 -5.60 -11.76
CA ILE A 97 -28.93 -5.04 -11.77
C ILE A 97 -29.50 -5.02 -13.19
N LEU A 98 -28.70 -4.62 -14.18
CA LEU A 98 -29.12 -4.60 -15.58
C LEU A 98 -29.44 -6.00 -16.11
N LEU A 99 -28.58 -6.99 -15.81
CA LEU A 99 -28.79 -8.37 -16.24
C LEU A 99 -30.03 -8.99 -15.59
N ILE A 100 -30.24 -8.76 -14.29
CA ILE A 100 -31.45 -9.24 -13.60
C ILE A 100 -32.70 -8.58 -14.20
N SER A 101 -32.65 -7.28 -14.47
CA SER A 101 -33.79 -6.55 -15.06
C SER A 101 -34.15 -7.07 -16.46
N ALA A 102 -33.15 -7.43 -17.27
CA ALA A 102 -33.38 -8.04 -18.58
C ALA A 102 -34.04 -9.42 -18.46
N LEU A 103 -33.53 -10.27 -17.56
CA LEU A 103 -34.09 -11.61 -17.33
C LEU A 103 -35.53 -11.56 -16.79
N VAL A 104 -35.83 -10.61 -15.89
CA VAL A 104 -37.19 -10.42 -15.35
C VAL A 104 -38.12 -9.86 -16.43
N LYS A 105 -37.66 -8.92 -17.27
CA LYS A 105 -38.44 -8.37 -18.37
C LYS A 105 -38.71 -9.38 -19.49
N GLU A 106 -37.85 -10.37 -19.69
CA GLU A 106 -38.10 -11.45 -20.64
C GLU A 106 -39.09 -12.49 -20.08
N ARG A 107 -39.20 -12.57 -18.75
CA ARG A 107 -40.14 -13.46 -18.03
C ARG A 107 -41.50 -12.84 -17.75
N ILE A 108 -41.68 -11.53 -17.91
CA ILE A 108 -42.94 -10.78 -17.77
C ILE A 108 -43.44 -10.41 -19.16
#